data_AF-A0A4R5C340-F1
#
_entry.id   AF-A0A4R5C340-F1
#
_cell.length_a   1.000
_cell.length_b   1.000
_cell.length_c   1.000
_cell.angle_alpha   90.00
_cell.angle_beta   90.00
_cell.angle_gamma   90.00
#
_symmetry.space_group_name_H-M   'P 1'
#
loop_
_entity.id
_entity.type
_entity.pdbx_description
1 polymer ?
#
loop_
_entity_poly.entity_id
_entity_poly.type
_entity_poly.pdbx_seq_one_letter_code
_entity_poly.pdbx_strand_id
1 'polypeptide(L)'
;MPVRPWSPEDLGRPTDGTWADVAFGLGEMYERAGDLESAADWYRRAAESDRADAALRLGAVLGRMADASRADDSAEDLLAEATRWLSGAQDTSTPDAIELITDMLNRHQRQAARRGLEPAPTC
;
A
#
# COMPACT_ATOMS: atom_id res chain seq x y z
N MET A 1 -3.60 -33.32 -8.10
CA MET A 1 -4.02 -32.79 -6.79
C MET A 1 -4.77 -31.49 -7.06
N PRO A 2 -6.09 -31.38 -6.82
CA PRO A 2 -6.77 -30.10 -6.95
C PRO A 2 -6.38 -29.23 -5.76
N VAL A 3 -5.84 -28.04 -6.02
CA VAL A 3 -5.65 -27.00 -5.00
C VAL A 3 -7.04 -26.62 -4.51
N ARG A 4 -7.34 -26.83 -3.22
CA ARG A 4 -8.61 -26.37 -2.65
C ARG A 4 -8.58 -24.84 -2.70
N PRO A 5 -9.61 -24.17 -3.26
CA PRO A 5 -9.72 -22.73 -3.11
C PRO A 5 -9.83 -22.42 -1.61
N TRP A 6 -8.89 -21.62 -1.13
CA TRP A 6 -8.81 -21.20 0.25
C TRP A 6 -10.01 -20.30 0.57
N SER A 7 -10.76 -20.65 1.62
CA SER A 7 -11.89 -19.85 2.12
C SER A 7 -11.52 -19.21 3.47
N PRO A 8 -11.73 -17.90 3.65
CA PRO A 8 -11.36 -17.16 4.86
C PRO A 8 -12.20 -17.52 6.09
N GLU A 9 -13.24 -18.34 5.93
CA GLU A 9 -14.22 -18.69 6.96
C GLU A 9 -13.77 -19.83 7.89
N ASP A 10 -12.76 -20.61 7.50
CA ASP A 10 -12.26 -21.78 8.25
C ASP A 10 -11.30 -21.41 9.40
N LEU A 11 -10.81 -20.16 9.46
CA LEU A 11 -9.90 -19.69 10.49
C LEU A 11 -10.72 -18.99 11.58
N GLY A 12 -11.22 -19.78 12.54
CA GLY A 12 -11.90 -19.27 13.73
C GLY A 12 -11.16 -18.07 14.33
N ARG A 13 -11.94 -17.08 14.84
CA ARG A 13 -11.51 -15.75 15.30
C ARG A 13 -9.99 -15.66 15.51
N PRO A 14 -9.24 -15.02 14.60
CA PRO A 14 -7.80 -15.10 14.59
C PRO A 14 -7.25 -14.49 15.88
N THR A 15 -6.48 -15.27 16.62
CA THR A 15 -5.62 -14.76 17.68
C THR A 15 -4.50 -13.97 17.00
N ASP A 16 -4.75 -12.68 16.82
CA ASP A 16 -3.99 -11.49 16.40
C ASP A 16 -2.60 -11.62 15.71
N GLY A 17 -1.77 -12.64 15.96
CA GLY A 17 -0.49 -12.85 15.28
C GLY A 17 -0.58 -13.66 13.99
N THR A 18 -1.17 -14.86 14.04
CA THR A 18 -1.04 -15.85 12.95
C THR A 18 -1.77 -15.45 11.67
N TRP A 19 -2.92 -14.78 11.76
CA TRP A 19 -3.64 -14.32 10.57
C TRP A 19 -3.02 -13.05 9.97
N ALA A 20 -2.56 -12.12 10.82
CA ALA A 20 -1.83 -10.94 10.36
C ALA A 20 -0.54 -11.34 9.63
N ASP A 21 0.16 -12.36 10.13
CA ASP A 21 1.35 -12.94 9.48
C ASP A 21 1.04 -13.57 8.12
N VAL A 22 -0.07 -14.32 8.02
CA VAL A 22 -0.51 -14.93 6.76
C VAL A 22 -0.93 -13.85 5.76
N ALA A 23 -1.71 -12.86 6.20
CA ALA A 23 -2.13 -11.73 5.35
C ALA A 23 -0.91 -10.93 4.88
N PHE A 24 0.08 -10.70 5.75
CA PHE A 24 1.33 -10.05 5.39
C PHE A 24 2.12 -10.86 4.34
N GLY A 25 2.26 -12.17 4.54
CA GLY A 25 2.95 -13.04 3.59
C GLY A 25 2.24 -13.14 2.23
N LEU A 26 0.90 -13.10 2.22
CA LEU A 26 0.13 -12.99 0.98
C LEU A 26 0.37 -11.65 0.30
N GLY A 27 0.36 -10.55 1.04
CA GLY A 27 0.69 -9.22 0.53
C GLY A 27 2.05 -9.20 -0.17
N GLU A 28 3.08 -9.79 0.44
CA GLU A 28 4.41 -9.89 -0.16
C GLU A 28 4.43 -10.74 -1.45
N MET A 29 3.62 -11.81 -1.50
CA MET A 29 3.52 -12.66 -2.68
C MET A 29 2.91 -11.89 -3.86
N TYR A 30 1.81 -11.18 -3.63
CA TYR A 30 1.16 -10.36 -4.66
C TYR A 30 2.02 -9.17 -5.08
N GLU A 31 2.73 -8.55 -4.14
CA GLU A 31 3.70 -7.49 -4.43
C GLU A 31 4.79 -7.98 -5.37
N ARG A 32 5.37 -9.17 -5.13
CA ARG A 32 6.36 -9.79 -6.03
C ARG A 32 5.78 -10.16 -7.40
N ALA A 33 4.48 -10.46 -7.47
CA ALA A 33 3.78 -10.69 -8.73
C ALA A 33 3.46 -9.39 -9.50
N GLY A 34 3.66 -8.22 -8.87
CA GLY A 34 3.34 -6.91 -9.45
C GLY A 34 1.85 -6.53 -9.34
N ASP A 35 1.04 -7.34 -8.67
CA ASP A 35 -0.37 -7.04 -8.40
C ASP A 35 -0.46 -6.19 -7.13
N LEU A 36 -0.29 -4.88 -7.33
CA LEU A 36 -0.27 -3.90 -6.24
C LEU A 36 -1.64 -3.73 -5.58
N GLU A 37 -2.74 -3.89 -6.32
CA GLU A 37 -4.10 -3.80 -5.76
C GLU A 37 -4.36 -4.92 -4.77
N SER A 38 -4.12 -6.18 -5.20
CA SER A 38 -4.26 -7.33 -4.31
C SER A 38 -3.31 -7.24 -3.12
N ALA A 39 -2.07 -6.77 -3.33
CA ALA A 39 -1.11 -6.58 -2.25
C ALA A 39 -1.62 -5.57 -1.21
N ALA A 40 -2.18 -4.43 -1.66
CA ALA A 40 -2.73 -3.41 -0.78
C ALA A 40 -3.89 -3.96 0.07
N ASP A 41 -4.80 -4.75 -0.51
CA ASP A 41 -5.90 -5.38 0.23
C ASP A 41 -5.41 -6.32 1.33
N TRP A 42 -4.38 -7.11 1.06
CA TRP A 42 -3.79 -8.03 2.04
C TRP A 42 -3.03 -7.29 3.15
N TYR A 43 -2.27 -6.26 2.80
CA TYR A 43 -1.60 -5.44 3.80
C TYR A 43 -2.56 -4.61 4.64
N ARG A 44 -3.69 -4.15 4.08
CA ARG A 44 -4.75 -3.45 4.85
C ARG A 44 -5.31 -4.34 5.94
N ARG A 45 -5.64 -5.58 5.58
CA ARG A 45 -6.08 -6.62 6.51
C ARG A 45 -5.04 -6.87 7.61
N ALA A 46 -3.78 -7.02 7.25
CA ALA A 46 -2.71 -7.20 8.24
C ALA A 46 -2.51 -5.97 9.14
N ALA A 47 -2.63 -4.75 8.60
CA ALA A 47 -2.51 -3.51 9.34
C ALA A 47 -3.68 -3.27 10.30
N GLU A 48 -4.89 -3.75 9.98
CA GLU A 48 -6.05 -3.75 10.89
C GLU A 48 -5.82 -4.59 12.16
N SER A 49 -4.92 -5.57 12.11
CA SER A 49 -4.50 -6.36 13.27
C SER A 49 -3.33 -5.74 14.03
N ASP A 50 -3.16 -4.41 13.93
CA ASP A 50 -2.15 -3.60 14.66
C ASP A 50 -0.69 -3.96 14.33
N ARG A 51 -0.44 -4.52 13.13
CA ARG A 51 0.90 -4.84 12.65
C ARG A 51 1.55 -3.63 11.97
N ALA A 52 2.44 -2.93 12.67
CA ALA A 52 3.14 -1.74 12.15
C ALA A 52 3.89 -2.00 10.82
N ASP A 53 4.55 -3.16 10.68
CA ASP A 53 5.24 -3.55 9.44
C ASP A 53 4.29 -3.60 8.22
N ALA A 54 3.04 -4.02 8.45
CA ALA A 54 2.05 -4.11 7.39
C ALA A 54 1.60 -2.73 6.92
N ALA A 55 1.45 -1.77 7.85
CA ALA A 55 1.15 -0.37 7.51
C ALA A 55 2.28 0.27 6.68
N LEU A 56 3.55 -0.03 7.02
CA LEU A 56 4.72 0.40 6.24
C LEU A 56 4.69 -0.15 4.81
N ARG A 57 4.46 -1.46 4.66
CA ARG A 57 4.36 -2.10 3.34
C ARG A 57 3.17 -1.59 2.53
N LEU A 58 2.03 -1.39 3.18
CA LEU A 58 0.84 -0.81 2.56
C LEU A 58 1.12 0.59 2.01
N GLY A 59 1.75 1.45 2.80
CA GLY A 59 2.13 2.79 2.36
C GLY A 59 3.03 2.77 1.12
N ALA A 60 4.02 1.86 1.10
CA ALA A 60 4.93 1.72 -0.04
C ALA A 60 4.22 1.23 -1.31
N VAL A 61 3.29 0.27 -1.17
CA VAL A 61 2.47 -0.24 -2.29
C VAL A 61 1.58 0.87 -2.84
N LEU A 62 0.85 1.58 -1.98
CA LEU A 62 -0.04 2.68 -2.37
C LEU A 62 0.74 3.81 -3.06
N GLY A 63 1.94 4.13 -2.59
CA GLY A 63 2.81 5.11 -3.25
C GLY A 63 3.22 4.70 -4.66
N ARG A 64 3.57 3.42 -4.87
CA ARG A 64 3.85 2.90 -6.22
C ARG A 64 2.61 2.89 -7.11
N MET A 65 1.43 2.62 -6.56
CA MET A 65 0.17 2.71 -7.30
C MET A 65 -0.13 4.15 -7.71
N ALA A 66 0.10 5.12 -6.82
CA ALA A 66 -0.04 6.55 -7.11
C ALA A 66 0.94 6.98 -8.21
N ASP A 67 2.20 6.53 -8.14
CA ASP A 67 3.22 6.79 -9.18
C ASP A 67 2.84 6.17 -10.55
N ALA A 68 2.16 5.02 -10.54
CA ALA A 68 1.70 4.35 -11.75
C ALA A 68 0.38 4.95 -12.30
N SER A 69 -0.41 5.64 -11.47
CA SER A 69 -1.64 6.28 -11.87
C SER A 69 -1.38 7.43 -12.84
N ARG A 70 -2.07 7.41 -13.98
CA ARG A 70 -2.08 8.55 -14.93
C ARG A 70 -3.03 9.67 -14.47
N ALA A 71 -4.01 9.36 -13.62
CA ALA A 71 -4.95 10.32 -13.07
C ALA A 71 -4.39 10.91 -11.77
N ASP A 72 -4.36 12.24 -11.69
CA ASP A 72 -3.82 12.98 -10.54
C ASP A 72 -4.70 12.80 -9.30
N ASP A 73 -6.03 12.97 -9.46
CA ASP A 73 -7.01 12.80 -8.38
C ASP A 73 -6.90 11.41 -7.72
N SER A 74 -6.76 10.34 -8.52
CA SER A 74 -6.61 8.98 -7.99
C SER A 74 -5.26 8.77 -7.30
N ALA A 75 -4.21 9.49 -7.70
CA ALA A 75 -2.92 9.43 -7.03
C ALA A 75 -2.98 10.13 -5.66
N GLU A 76 -3.65 11.28 -5.58
CA GLU A 76 -3.86 12.01 -4.31
C GLU A 76 -4.62 11.15 -3.29
N ASP A 77 -5.69 10.47 -3.71
CA ASP A 77 -6.47 9.58 -2.85
C ASP A 77 -5.62 8.43 -2.27
N LEU A 78 -4.81 7.79 -3.11
CA LEU A 78 -3.90 6.71 -2.70
C LEU A 78 -2.83 7.22 -1.72
N LEU A 79 -2.29 8.41 -1.95
CA LEU A 79 -1.31 9.05 -1.06
C LEU A 79 -1.93 9.45 0.28
N ALA A 80 -3.18 9.91 0.27
CA ALA A 80 -3.94 10.23 1.48
C ALA A 80 -4.21 8.96 2.31
N GLU A 81 -4.60 7.86 1.67
CA GLU A 81 -4.77 6.57 2.34
C GLU A 81 -3.43 6.08 2.93
N ALA A 82 -2.34 6.12 2.16
CA ALA A 82 -1.02 5.72 2.62
C ALA A 82 -0.57 6.51 3.85
N THR A 83 -0.72 7.84 3.80
CA THR A 83 -0.36 8.74 4.90
C THR A 83 -1.20 8.45 6.15
N ARG A 84 -2.49 8.15 5.98
CA ARG A 84 -3.38 7.79 7.08
C ARG A 84 -2.93 6.51 7.78
N TRP A 85 -2.62 5.46 7.02
CA TRP A 85 -2.13 4.20 7.59
C TRP A 85 -0.78 4.38 8.30
N LEU A 86 0.15 5.10 7.69
CA LEU A 86 1.47 5.37 8.26
C LEU A 86 1.41 6.25 9.51
N SER A 87 0.44 7.17 9.60
CA SER A 87 0.24 8.03 10.78
C SER A 87 -0.55 7.34 11.90
N GLY A 88 -1.38 6.34 11.55
CA GLY A 88 -2.24 5.62 12.48
C GLY A 88 -1.58 4.40 13.14
N ALA A 89 -0.44 3.92 12.63
CA ALA A 89 0.34 2.87 13.27
C ALA A 89 0.82 3.36 14.65
N GLN A 90 0.37 2.71 15.72
CA GLN A 90 0.49 3.21 17.10
C GLN A 90 1.94 3.33 17.60
N ASP A 91 2.91 2.71 16.92
CA ASP A 91 4.32 3.07 17.03
C ASP A 91 4.63 4.30 16.16
N THR A 92 4.05 5.42 16.59
CA THR A 92 4.38 6.75 16.09
C THR A 92 5.90 6.95 16.11
N SER A 93 6.50 7.10 14.93
CA SER A 93 7.93 7.37 14.69
C SER A 93 8.84 6.16 14.50
N THR A 94 8.45 5.17 13.70
CA THR A 94 9.50 4.53 12.87
C THR A 94 10.00 5.62 11.91
N PRO A 95 11.29 6.02 11.95
CA PRO A 95 11.85 7.01 11.02
C PRO A 95 11.48 6.70 9.56
N ASP A 96 11.41 5.40 9.24
CA ASP A 96 11.01 4.85 7.96
C ASP A 96 9.63 5.33 7.47
N ALA A 97 8.64 5.50 8.35
CA ALA A 97 7.30 5.96 7.97
C ALA A 97 7.31 7.42 7.50
N ILE A 98 8.01 8.29 8.23
CA ILE A 98 8.14 9.72 7.90
C ILE A 98 8.94 9.89 6.62
N GLU A 99 10.05 9.15 6.48
CA GLU A 99 10.86 9.14 5.26
C GLU A 99 10.03 8.70 4.06
N LEU A 100 9.25 7.63 4.21
CA LEU A 100 8.40 7.10 3.14
C LEU A 100 7.33 8.10 2.70
N ILE A 101 6.61 8.72 3.65
CA ILE A 101 5.61 9.78 3.33
C ILE A 101 6.29 10.91 2.56
N THR A 102 7.44 11.37 3.04
CA THR A 102 8.17 12.49 2.44
C THR A 102 8.62 12.17 1.02
N ASP A 103 9.19 10.98 0.82
CA ASP A 103 9.67 10.50 -0.47
C ASP A 103 8.52 10.32 -1.48
N MET A 104 7.39 9.74 -1.05
CA MET A 104 6.18 9.62 -1.86
C MET A 104 5.64 10.97 -2.35
N LEU A 105 5.49 11.93 -1.44
CA LEU A 105 5.00 13.27 -1.79
C LEU A 105 5.97 14.00 -2.73
N ASN A 106 7.28 13.86 -2.50
CA ASN A 106 8.30 14.48 -3.35
C ASN A 106 8.29 13.88 -4.77
N ARG A 107 8.13 12.55 -4.90
CA ARG A 107 7.97 11.91 -6.21
C ARG A 107 6.72 12.40 -6.93
N HIS A 108 5.58 12.44 -6.25
CA HIS A 108 4.31 12.90 -6.83
C HIS A 108 4.41 14.35 -7.34
N GLN A 109 4.93 15.28 -6.53
CA GLN A 109 5.11 16.67 -6.95
C GLN A 109 6.03 16.83 -8.17
N ARG A 110 7.12 16.05 -8.23
CA ARG A 110 8.02 16.04 -9.40
C ARG A 110 7.33 15.52 -10.65
N GLN A 111 6.45 14.53 -10.51
CA GLN A 111 5.68 13.99 -11.64
C GLN A 111 4.62 15.00 -12.11
N ALA A 112 3.89 15.62 -11.21
CA ALA A 112 2.93 16.68 -11.53
C ALA A 112 3.61 17.84 -12.27
N ALA A 113 4.77 18.30 -11.76
CA ALA A 113 5.57 19.33 -12.41
C ALA A 113 6.02 18.94 -13.83
N ARG A 114 6.40 17.66 -14.05
CA ARG A 114 6.75 17.15 -15.38
C ARG A 114 5.55 17.16 -16.33
N ARG A 115 4.39 16.69 -15.89
CA ARG A 115 3.16 16.68 -16.69
C ARG A 115 2.74 18.09 -17.10
N GLY A 116 2.88 19.08 -16.21
CA GLY A 116 2.61 20.48 -16.53
C GLY A 116 3.58 21.11 -17.54
N LEU A 117 4.75 20.50 -17.76
CA LEU A 117 5.76 20.94 -18.73
C LEU A 117 5.66 20.19 -20.08
N GLU A 118 4.94 19.07 -20.16
CA GLU A 118 4.74 18.37 -21.43
C GLU A 118 3.84 19.23 -22.33
N PRO A 119 4.34 19.69 -23.51
CA PRO A 119 3.54 20.50 -24.41
C PRO A 119 2.34 19.70 -24.87
N ALA A 120 1.15 20.31 -24.85
CA ALA A 120 -0.07 19.70 -25.37
C ALA A 120 0.21 19.14 -26.78
N PRO A 121 -0.25 17.92 -27.10
CA PRO A 121 0.05 17.31 -28.39
C PRO A 121 -0.42 18.26 -29.49
N THR A 122 0.53 18.72 -30.31
CA THR A 122 0.22 19.55 -31.48
C THR A 122 -0.64 18.72 -32.42
N CYS A 123 -1.92 19.10 -32.52
CA CYS A 123 -2.86 18.63 -33.53
C CYS A 123 -2.42 19.03 -34.94
#